data_AF-A0A5J4ZZU3-F1
#
_entry.id   AF-A0A5J4ZZU3-F1
#
_cell.length_a   1.000
_cell.length_b   1.000
_cell.length_c   1.000
_cell.angle_alpha   90.00
_cell.angle_beta   90.00
_cell.angle_gamma   90.00
#
_symmetry.space_group_name_H-M   'P 1'
#
loop_
_entity.id
_entity.type
_entity.pdbx_description
1 polymer ?
#
loop_
_entity_poly.entity_id
_entity_poly.type
_entity_poly.pdbx_seq_one_letter_code
_entity_poly.pdbx_strand_id
1 'polypeptide(L)'
;MTVNTSSVDDPLLPWLWSIKKAIDDPNLAQSNGTDLHNLLSNCTRNFKNEGRYRNDVRFLKIWFLYMEFSQDFESIFGELEQYKICITRSLLYESYALFLEAKGRLTDALLVYQLGISRNAEPLERLNKAQALFRDRMFEIVNACSLKKIDAIDSSGHG
;
A
#
# COMPACT_ATOMS: atom_id res chain seq x y z
N MET A 1 5.05 37.12 28.87
CA MET A 1 5.77 35.91 28.44
C MET A 1 4.86 35.15 27.48
N THR A 2 5.10 35.25 26.17
CA THR A 2 4.32 34.52 25.16
C THR A 2 4.85 33.09 25.10
N VAL A 3 4.14 32.16 25.75
CA VAL A 3 4.40 30.73 25.56
C VAL A 3 3.92 30.39 24.15
N ASN A 4 4.88 30.24 23.24
CA ASN A 4 4.64 29.76 21.89
C ASN A 4 4.29 28.26 21.96
N THR A 5 3.00 27.92 22.07
CA THR A 5 2.48 26.54 22.15
C THR A 5 2.35 25.89 20.77
N SER A 6 3.29 26.12 19.87
CA SER A 6 3.16 25.67 18.47
C SER A 6 3.68 24.25 18.22
N SER A 7 3.68 23.33 19.20
CA SER A 7 4.25 21.97 18.99
C SER A 7 3.73 20.78 19.81
N VAL A 8 2.56 20.80 20.48
CA VAL A 8 2.25 19.72 21.46
C VAL A 8 1.08 18.79 21.12
N ASP A 9 0.11 19.16 20.30
CA ASP A 9 -0.92 18.19 19.88
C ASP A 9 -0.65 17.77 18.44
N ASP A 10 -0.38 16.48 18.21
CA ASP A 10 -0.35 15.83 16.90
C ASP A 10 -1.80 15.47 16.51
N PRO A 11 -2.46 16.22 15.61
CA PRO A 11 -3.88 15.99 15.28
C PRO A 11 -4.17 14.59 14.71
N LEU A 12 -3.15 13.89 14.20
CA LEU A 12 -3.30 12.54 13.67
C LEU A 12 -3.43 11.49 14.79
N LEU A 13 -2.88 11.77 15.98
CA LEU A 13 -2.76 10.80 17.07
C LEU A 13 -4.11 10.24 17.55
N PRO A 14 -5.18 11.04 17.77
CA PRO A 14 -6.49 10.50 18.13
C PRO A 14 -7.06 9.55 17.08
N TRP A 15 -6.83 9.83 15.79
CA TRP A 15 -7.27 8.95 14.70
C TRP A 15 -6.50 7.63 14.71
N LEU A 16 -5.19 7.66 14.94
CA LEU A 16 -4.38 6.45 15.05
C LEU A 16 -4.87 5.54 16.18
N TRP A 17 -5.23 6.11 17.33
CA TRP A 17 -5.80 5.33 18.43
C TRP A 17 -7.15 4.73 18.10
N SER A 18 -8.05 5.48 17.47
CA SER A 18 -9.36 4.96 17.05
C SER A 18 -9.22 3.86 15.99
N ILE A 19 -8.34 4.03 15.01
CA ILE A 19 -8.08 3.04 13.96
C ILE A 19 -7.50 1.77 14.59
N LYS A 20 -6.49 1.91 15.46
CA LYS A 20 -5.90 0.77 16.17
C LYS A 20 -6.96 0.02 16.99
N LYS A 21 -7.77 0.73 17.76
CA LYS A 21 -8.84 0.14 18.57
C LYS A 21 -9.85 -0.62 17.70
N ALA A 22 -10.21 -0.07 16.54
CA ALA A 22 -11.14 -0.72 15.62
C ALA A 22 -10.55 -1.99 14.97
N ILE A 23 -9.24 -2.03 14.73
CA ILE A 23 -8.54 -3.21 14.21
C ILE A 23 -8.37 -4.30 15.29
N ASP A 24 -8.04 -3.89 16.52
CA ASP A 24 -7.72 -4.81 17.62
C ASP A 24 -8.96 -5.46 18.26
N ASP A 25 -10.17 -4.94 18.03
CA ASP A 25 -11.41 -5.46 18.63
C ASP A 25 -12.17 -6.42 17.70
N PRO A 26 -12.11 -7.75 17.94
CA PRO A 26 -12.77 -8.75 17.10
C PRO A 26 -14.30 -8.72 17.15
N ASN A 27 -14.90 -8.09 18.19
CA ASN A 27 -16.36 -7.95 18.27
C ASN A 27 -16.87 -6.84 17.34
N LEU A 28 -16.03 -5.84 17.03
CA LEU A 28 -16.33 -4.79 16.07
C LEU A 28 -16.10 -5.27 14.62
N ALA A 29 -15.16 -6.19 14.39
CA ALA A 29 -14.82 -6.66 13.04
C ALA A 29 -15.97 -7.31 12.24
N GLN A 30 -16.99 -7.88 12.91
CA GLN A 30 -18.12 -8.56 12.25
C GLN A 30 -19.29 -7.63 11.87
N SER A 31 -19.42 -6.46 12.51
CA SER A 31 -20.48 -5.48 12.22
C SER A 31 -19.95 -4.14 11.68
N ASN A 32 -18.64 -3.87 11.74
CA ASN A 32 -18.10 -2.51 11.63
C ASN A 32 -17.08 -2.31 10.50
N GLY A 33 -17.07 -3.17 9.48
CA GLY A 33 -16.27 -2.91 8.26
C GLY A 33 -16.58 -1.52 7.67
N THR A 34 -17.85 -1.13 7.72
CA THR A 34 -18.33 0.22 7.33
C THR A 34 -17.78 1.32 8.24
N ASP A 35 -17.70 1.10 9.57
CA ASP A 35 -17.21 2.12 10.50
C ASP A 35 -15.71 2.34 10.37
N LEU A 36 -14.92 1.26 10.21
CA LEU A 36 -13.48 1.38 9.98
C LEU A 36 -13.20 2.04 8.63
N HIS A 37 -13.90 1.65 7.56
CA HIS A 37 -13.81 2.33 6.27
C HIS A 37 -14.13 3.82 6.39
N ASN A 38 -15.22 4.19 7.07
CA ASN A 38 -15.61 5.59 7.27
C ASN A 38 -14.57 6.36 8.10
N LEU A 39 -14.02 5.74 9.14
CA LEU A 39 -12.95 6.32 9.96
C LEU A 39 -11.70 6.61 9.11
N LEU A 40 -11.28 5.64 8.29
CA LEU A 40 -10.13 5.78 7.39
C LEU A 40 -10.38 6.87 6.33
N SER A 41 -11.53 6.83 5.65
CA SER A 41 -11.93 7.81 4.63
C SER A 41 -12.00 9.24 5.20
N ASN A 42 -12.56 9.40 6.40
CA ASN A 42 -12.60 10.69 7.06
C ASN A 42 -11.19 11.15 7.45
N CYS A 43 -10.33 10.25 7.94
CA CYS A 43 -8.96 10.57 8.31
C CYS A 43 -8.16 11.07 7.09
N THR A 44 -8.18 10.33 5.98
CA THR A 44 -7.47 10.71 4.74
C THR A 44 -7.99 12.04 4.20
N ARG A 45 -9.31 12.24 4.16
CA ARG A 45 -9.92 13.50 3.70
C ARG A 45 -9.53 14.71 4.55
N ASN A 46 -9.47 14.57 5.88
CA ASN A 46 -9.10 15.67 6.78
C ASN A 46 -7.63 16.08 6.60
N PHE A 47 -6.72 15.12 6.43
CA PHE A 47 -5.28 15.38 6.50
C PHE A 47 -4.54 15.43 5.15
N LYS A 48 -5.17 15.06 4.03
CA LYS A 48 -4.48 15.00 2.71
C LYS A 48 -3.87 16.32 2.26
N ASN A 49 -4.45 17.45 2.67
CA ASN A 49 -3.95 18.78 2.33
C ASN A 49 -2.91 19.32 3.33
N GLU A 50 -2.72 18.65 4.47
CA GLU A 50 -1.82 19.13 5.51
C GLU A 50 -0.37 18.78 5.19
N GLY A 51 0.43 19.82 4.92
CA GLY A 51 1.84 19.68 4.56
C GLY A 51 2.68 18.88 5.56
N ARG A 52 2.33 18.92 6.86
CA ARG A 52 3.05 18.23 7.93
C ARG A 52 3.00 16.70 7.81
N TYR A 53 1.99 16.14 7.15
CA TYR A 53 1.84 14.68 6.99
C TYR A 53 2.26 14.15 5.62
N ARG A 54 2.68 15.03 4.69
CA ARG A 54 3.10 14.62 3.34
C ARG A 54 4.21 13.56 3.35
N ASN A 55 5.08 13.56 4.34
CA ASN A 55 6.16 12.58 4.47
C ASN A 55 6.02 11.69 5.72
N ASP A 56 4.83 11.66 6.34
CA ASP A 56 4.57 10.89 7.55
C ASP A 56 4.16 9.45 7.20
N VAL A 57 4.98 8.48 7.60
CA VAL A 57 4.75 7.05 7.36
C VAL A 57 3.47 6.56 8.04
N ARG A 58 3.06 7.16 9.17
CA ARG A 58 1.81 6.80 9.86
C ARG A 58 0.61 7.13 8.99
N PHE A 59 0.65 8.29 8.34
CA PHE A 59 -0.40 8.70 7.42
C PHE A 59 -0.41 7.83 6.16
N LEU A 60 0.75 7.49 5.62
CA LEU A 60 0.85 6.55 4.50
C LEU A 60 0.22 5.18 4.82
N LYS A 61 0.44 4.64 6.04
CA LYS A 61 -0.17 3.37 6.46
C LYS A 61 -1.70 3.46 6.52
N ILE A 62 -2.26 4.60 6.92
CA ILE A 62 -3.71 4.83 6.91
C ILE A 62 -4.25 4.76 5.47
N TRP A 63 -3.54 5.34 4.50
CA TRP A 63 -3.93 5.22 3.08
C TRP A 63 -3.89 3.78 2.58
N PHE A 64 -2.89 2.99 2.98
CA PHE A 64 -2.85 1.56 2.62
C PHE A 64 -4.02 0.77 3.22
N LEU A 65 -4.32 0.99 4.50
CA LEU A 65 -5.50 0.40 5.13
C LEU A 65 -6.78 0.82 4.40
N TYR A 66 -6.89 2.09 4.00
CA TYR A 66 -8.05 2.58 3.24
C TYR A 66 -8.18 1.89 1.88
N MET A 67 -7.07 1.66 1.17
CA MET A 67 -7.06 0.96 -0.12
C MET A 67 -7.58 -0.49 -0.03
N GLU A 68 -7.40 -1.18 1.09
CA GLU A 68 -7.91 -2.56 1.26
C GLU A 68 -9.42 -2.67 1.16
N PHE A 69 -10.15 -1.59 1.47
CA PHE A 69 -11.61 -1.51 1.39
C PHE A 69 -12.14 -1.03 0.03
N SER A 70 -11.27 -0.61 -0.89
CA SER A 70 -11.66 -0.05 -2.19
C SER A 70 -11.45 -1.05 -3.32
N GLN A 71 -12.38 -1.08 -4.27
CA GLN A 71 -12.20 -1.76 -5.55
C GLN A 71 -11.43 -0.89 -6.56
N ASP A 72 -11.43 0.43 -6.36
CA ASP A 72 -10.73 1.43 -7.17
C ASP A 72 -9.52 1.98 -6.41
N PHE A 73 -8.52 1.13 -6.21
CA PHE A 73 -7.26 1.50 -5.56
C PHE A 73 -6.33 2.31 -6.48
N GLU A 74 -6.62 2.39 -7.78
CA GLU A 74 -5.90 3.26 -8.72
C GLU A 74 -6.24 4.73 -8.46
N SER A 75 -7.52 5.04 -8.28
CA SER A 75 -7.97 6.38 -7.91
C SER A 75 -7.34 6.84 -6.59
N ILE A 76 -7.24 5.94 -5.60
CA ILE A 76 -6.59 6.23 -4.33
C ILE A 76 -5.08 6.52 -4.51
N PHE A 77 -4.40 5.74 -5.34
CA PHE A 77 -3.00 6.03 -5.67
C PHE A 77 -2.85 7.38 -6.40
N GLY A 78 -3.77 7.71 -7.29
CA GLY A 78 -3.85 9.03 -7.93
C GLY A 78 -3.99 10.18 -6.92
N GLU A 79 -4.77 9.99 -5.84
CA GLU A 79 -4.83 10.97 -4.75
C GLU A 79 -3.49 11.08 -4.01
N LEU A 80 -2.83 9.97 -3.69
CA LEU A 80 -1.48 10.00 -3.07
C LEU A 80 -0.49 10.82 -3.91
N GLU A 81 -0.53 10.66 -5.24
CA GLU A 81 0.30 11.45 -6.15
C GLU A 81 -0.10 12.92 -6.20
N GLN A 82 -1.40 13.22 -6.34
CA GLN A 82 -1.94 14.58 -6.39
C GLN A 82 -1.56 15.39 -5.15
N TYR A 83 -1.71 14.79 -3.96
CA TYR A 83 -1.42 15.44 -2.68
C TYR A 83 0.04 15.29 -2.24
N LYS A 84 0.88 14.63 -3.06
CA LYS A 84 2.31 14.41 -2.83
C LYS A 84 2.59 13.69 -1.50
N ILE A 85 1.75 12.71 -1.17
CA ILE A 85 1.90 11.89 0.03
C ILE A 85 2.95 10.81 -0.23
N CYS A 86 4.09 10.93 0.45
CA CYS A 86 5.22 10.01 0.46
C CYS A 86 5.79 9.66 -0.91
N ILE A 87 5.58 10.52 -1.92
CA ILE A 87 6.05 10.29 -3.30
C ILE A 87 7.59 10.21 -3.41
N THR A 88 8.33 10.68 -2.42
CA THR A 88 9.80 10.58 -2.35
C THR A 88 10.28 9.40 -1.53
N ARG A 89 9.38 8.57 -0.96
CA ARG A 89 9.73 7.45 -0.09
C ARG A 89 9.61 6.13 -0.82
N SER A 90 10.64 5.31 -0.73
CA SER A 90 10.67 3.95 -1.27
C SER A 90 9.46 3.12 -0.81
N LEU A 91 9.06 3.32 0.45
CA LEU A 91 7.99 2.57 1.11
C LEU A 91 6.65 2.70 0.39
N LEU A 92 6.32 3.86 -0.19
CA LEU A 92 5.08 4.04 -0.96
C LEU A 92 5.03 3.05 -2.13
N TYR A 93 6.07 3.06 -2.97
CA TYR A 93 6.12 2.26 -4.18
C TYR A 93 6.25 0.77 -3.87
N GLU A 94 7.07 0.41 -2.88
CA GLU A 94 7.22 -0.98 -2.45
C GLU A 94 5.89 -1.55 -1.93
N SER A 95 5.22 -0.86 -1.00
CA SER A 95 3.96 -1.33 -0.44
C SER A 95 2.84 -1.38 -1.46
N TYR A 96 2.77 -0.41 -2.38
CA TYR A 96 1.75 -0.43 -3.44
C TYR A 96 2.01 -1.52 -4.47
N ALA A 97 3.26 -1.76 -4.87
CA ALA A 97 3.61 -2.85 -5.76
C ALA A 97 3.30 -4.22 -5.13
N LEU A 98 3.61 -4.42 -3.85
CA LEU A 98 3.25 -5.64 -3.11
C LEU A 98 1.74 -5.84 -3.03
N PHE A 99 0.98 -4.76 -2.83
CA PHE A 99 -0.48 -4.81 -2.83
C PHE A 99 -1.03 -5.25 -4.21
N LEU A 100 -0.50 -4.67 -5.30
CA LEU A 100 -0.86 -5.06 -6.67
C LEU A 100 -0.49 -6.51 -6.98
N GLU A 101 0.69 -6.95 -6.53
CA GLU A 101 1.14 -8.34 -6.64
C GLU A 101 0.16 -9.30 -5.96
N ALA A 102 -0.27 -9.00 -4.73
CA ALA A 102 -1.25 -9.80 -3.99
C ALA A 102 -2.63 -9.84 -4.69
N LYS A 103 -2.96 -8.83 -5.50
CA LYS A 103 -4.16 -8.80 -6.35
C LYS A 103 -3.94 -9.46 -7.73
N GLY A 104 -2.77 -10.02 -8.00
CA GLY A 104 -2.42 -10.66 -9.27
C GLY A 104 -2.07 -9.68 -10.40
N ARG A 105 -1.97 -8.38 -10.11
CA ARG A 105 -1.65 -7.33 -11.09
C ARG A 105 -0.14 -7.16 -11.27
N LEU A 106 0.52 -8.22 -11.76
CA LEU A 106 1.98 -8.30 -11.83
C LEU A 106 2.62 -7.22 -12.73
N THR A 107 2.01 -6.93 -13.89
CA THR A 107 2.51 -5.89 -14.79
C THR A 107 2.49 -4.53 -14.13
N ASP A 108 1.41 -4.19 -13.44
CA ASP A 108 1.26 -2.91 -12.75
C ASP A 108 2.19 -2.79 -11.55
N ALA A 109 2.37 -3.88 -10.79
CA ALA A 109 3.35 -3.95 -9.72
C ALA A 109 4.77 -3.63 -10.23
N LEU A 110 5.17 -4.18 -11.39
CA LEU A 110 6.46 -3.87 -12.00
C LEU A 110 6.58 -2.39 -12.39
N LEU A 111 5.53 -1.81 -12.97
CA LEU A 111 5.50 -0.40 -13.36
C LEU A 111 5.62 0.52 -12.13
N VAL A 112 5.00 0.17 -11.00
CA VAL A 112 5.11 0.92 -9.75
C VAL A 112 6.54 0.89 -9.20
N TYR A 113 7.21 -0.27 -9.23
CA TYR A 113 8.63 -0.33 -8.86
C TYR A 113 9.49 0.58 -9.75
N GLN A 114 9.29 0.50 -11.07
CA GLN A 114 10.03 1.34 -12.03
C GLN A 114 9.75 2.84 -11.82
N LEU A 115 8.50 3.20 -11.52
CA LEU A 115 8.10 4.56 -11.20
C LEU A 115 8.86 5.08 -9.97
N GLY A 116 8.88 4.32 -8.88
CA GLY A 116 9.62 4.69 -7.67
C GLY A 116 11.12 4.86 -7.91
N ILE A 117 11.71 3.96 -8.70
CA ILE A 117 13.13 4.03 -9.10
C ILE A 117 13.40 5.27 -9.94
N SER A 118 12.59 5.54 -10.96
CA SER A 118 12.75 6.73 -11.82
C SER A 118 12.64 8.05 -11.05
N ARG A 119 11.90 8.05 -9.94
CA ARG A 119 11.74 9.18 -9.04
C ARG A 119 12.82 9.30 -7.98
N ASN A 120 13.80 8.39 -7.95
CA ASN A 120 14.84 8.29 -6.92
C ASN A 120 14.26 8.24 -5.50
N ALA A 121 13.16 7.50 -5.31
CA ALA A 121 12.49 7.42 -4.03
C ALA A 121 13.38 6.74 -2.97
N GLU A 122 13.55 7.39 -1.82
CA GLU A 122 14.55 7.01 -0.83
C GLU A 122 14.01 6.06 0.25
N PRO A 123 14.81 5.06 0.66
CA PRO A 123 16.11 4.67 0.11
C PRO A 123 16.00 3.93 -1.24
N LEU A 124 16.76 4.37 -2.25
CA LEU A 124 16.66 3.79 -3.61
C LEU A 124 17.08 2.32 -3.66
N GLU A 125 18.11 1.94 -2.91
CA GLU A 125 18.57 0.55 -2.80
C GLU A 125 17.48 -0.40 -2.31
N ARG A 126 16.60 0.09 -1.43
CA ARG A 126 15.46 -0.68 -0.93
C ARG A 126 14.48 -1.01 -2.06
N LEU A 127 14.20 -0.05 -2.95
CA LEU A 127 13.35 -0.31 -4.10
C LEU A 127 13.98 -1.26 -5.11
N ASN A 128 15.26 -1.10 -5.41
CA ASN A 128 15.97 -2.01 -6.30
C ASN A 128 15.94 -3.45 -5.77
N LYS A 129 16.21 -3.62 -4.47
CA LYS A 129 16.14 -4.93 -3.81
C LYS A 129 14.72 -5.51 -3.84
N ALA A 130 13.70 -4.70 -3.55
CA ALA A 130 12.31 -5.15 -3.57
C ALA A 130 11.87 -5.58 -4.98
N GLN A 131 12.24 -4.81 -6.02
CA GLN A 131 11.96 -5.17 -7.41
C GLN A 131 12.68 -6.46 -7.84
N ALA A 132 13.92 -6.67 -7.40
CA ALA A 132 14.64 -7.92 -7.67
C ALA A 132 13.91 -9.13 -7.07
N LEU A 133 13.54 -9.05 -5.78
CA LEU A 133 12.78 -10.12 -5.10
C LEU A 133 11.42 -10.38 -5.77
N PHE A 134 10.75 -9.34 -6.27
CA PHE A 134 9.52 -9.48 -7.05
C PHE A 134 9.75 -10.25 -8.35
N ARG A 135 10.82 -9.95 -9.08
CA ARG A 135 11.18 -10.67 -10.32
C ARG A 135 11.51 -12.14 -10.05
N ASP A 136 12.20 -12.44 -8.95
CA ASP A 136 12.49 -13.81 -8.55
C ASP A 136 11.19 -14.61 -8.34
N ARG A 137 10.22 -14.03 -7.60
CA ARG A 137 8.89 -14.65 -7.42
C ARG A 137 8.15 -14.83 -8.74
N MET A 138 8.19 -13.85 -9.64
CA MET A 138 7.57 -13.98 -10.97
C MET A 138 8.19 -15.13 -11.77
N PHE A 139 9.52 -15.26 -11.74
CA PHE A 139 10.23 -16.33 -12.44
C PHE A 139 9.83 -17.70 -11.91
N GLU A 140 9.73 -17.86 -10.59
CA GLU A 140 9.24 -19.10 -9.96
C GLU A 140 7.81 -19.45 -10.39
N ILE A 141 6.91 -18.46 -10.44
CA ILE A 141 5.52 -18.65 -10.89
C ILE A 141 5.48 -19.13 -12.35
N VAL A 142 6.25 -18.50 -13.24
CA VAL A 142 6.30 -18.87 -14.66
C VAL A 142 6.83 -20.29 -14.84
N ASN A 143 7.89 -20.65 -14.10
CA ASN A 143 8.45 -22.00 -14.14
C ASN A 143 7.45 -23.05 -13.63
N ALA A 144 6.79 -22.78 -12.50
CA ALA A 144 5.77 -23.66 -11.94
C ALA A 144 4.59 -23.86 -12.89
N CYS A 145 4.14 -22.82 -13.59
CA CYS A 145 3.09 -22.93 -14.61
C CYS A 145 3.56 -23.69 -15.86
N SER A 146 4.82 -23.55 -16.25
CA SER A 146 5.38 -24.23 -17.42
C SER A 146 5.54 -25.74 -17.18
N LEU A 147 5.97 -26.15 -15.98
CA LEU A 147 6.08 -27.56 -15.61
C LEU A 147 4.71 -28.27 -15.58
N LYS A 148 3.69 -27.63 -15.01
CA LYS A 148 2.31 -28.16 -14.99
C LYS A 148 1.74 -28.43 -16.39
N LYS A 149 2.19 -27.67 -17.41
CA LYS A 149 1.74 -27.85 -18.79
C LYS A 149 2.36 -29.07 -19.46
N ILE A 150 3.58 -29.47 -19.07
CA ILE A 150 4.28 -30.64 -19.61
C ILE A 150 3.63 -31.92 -19.07
N ASP A 151 3.33 -31.96 -17.77
CA ASP A 151 2.71 -33.13 -17.12
C ASP A 151 1.28 -33.40 -17.64
N ALA A 152 0.53 -32.35 -18.00
CA ALA A 152 -0.82 -32.47 -18.55
C ALA A 152 -0.83 -33.00 -20.00
N ILE A 153 0.21 -32.73 -20.79
CA ILE A 153 0.33 -33.22 -22.16
C ILE A 153 0.66 -34.72 -22.15
N ASP A 154 1.55 -35.16 -21.25
CA ASP A 154 1.94 -36.57 -21.11
C ASP A 154 0.77 -37.47 -20.62
N SER A 155 -0.14 -36.88 -19.83
CA SER A 155 -1.33 -37.59 -19.30
C SER A 155 -2.48 -37.74 -20.32
N SER A 156 -2.40 -37.10 -21.49
CA SER A 156 -3.45 -37.13 -22.54
C SER A 156 -3.15 -38.11 -23.69
N GLY A 157 -2.02 -38.82 -23.63
CA GLY A 157 -1.53 -39.70 -24.69
C GLY A 157 -1.89 -41.19 -24.58
N HIS A 158 -2.71 -41.61 -23.61
CA HIS A 158 -3.13 -43.01 -23.47
C HIS A 158 -4.65 -43.11 -23.21
N GLY A 159 -5.41 -43.53 -24.21
CA GLY A 159 -6.84 -43.84 -24.12
C GLY A 159 -7.57 -43.75 -25.45
#